data_AF-A0A7V3MLC6-F1
#
_entry.id   AF-A0A7V3MLC6-F1
#
_cell.length_a   1.000
_cell.length_b   1.000
_cell.length_c   1.000
_cell.angle_alpha   90.00
_cell.angle_beta   90.00
_cell.angle_gamma   90.00
#
_symmetry.space_group_name_H-M   'P 1'
#
loop_
_entity.id
_entity.type
_entity.pdbx_description
1 polymer ?
#
loop_
_entity_poly.entity_id
_entity_poly.type
_entity_poly.pdbx_seq_one_letter_code
_entity_poly.pdbx_strand_id
1 'polypeptide(L)'
;MNGYVLLTAAFAMTAVGSGVSAAIPSHAQIERVVATAKRPFVLIGERELEALRRAVATPGPKRDAYLRALSADRDGGRAAGVSIKASAERWAAAEIVIPPRGGHVHDFFCDCGTQLALPPDMQPKPAYTCPACGKTFSGERFDAAVRCFRHHQLAATALDLALAYAIDRDSRYADKAAEILRKYAEAYPGPHSDHLTGGILKQSLNEAMWIIPLAQTYDLVYDSPSLSDADKRAIEHKLFRPAAEGIRVCGLGGNWGSWHLSAVGVVGLAIRDAGRVEFALRAFEAQMRDELGDDGLWPESVHCYHFFPLQAFIYFAEAAYRAGIDLYNLQPKPGKGLRAMFGAPLQYMYPSFQLPAINDGWYVAWLPLNLYEIARLRYSDPVFTWVLAEGCKQQARAGASGPTRSLSRLVGPSLYWFLFGDPTIRSLSKGVKPPRFSSTNFANFGLCTLRNDRIMLTFHYGGFLGHGHPDKLSFTLFADGALLAPDYGTPGYGSKILHWYQSTAAHNTVAVDGADQARSRENNLDAFLSGKVAQYAQATATDVYPGVKHTRAILVIGGACFIVDDLVSDEPHD
;
A
#
# COMPACT_ATOMS: atom_id res chain seq x y z
N MET A 1 55.74 -16.60 10.92
CA MET A 1 55.27 -15.44 10.15
C MET A 1 54.17 -15.92 9.22
N ASN A 2 52.94 -16.03 9.73
CA ASN A 2 51.79 -15.13 9.47
C ASN A 2 51.37 -15.19 7.99
N GLY A 3 50.29 -15.82 7.54
CA GLY A 3 49.06 -16.26 8.20
C GLY A 3 47.98 -15.19 8.08
N TYR A 4 47.15 -15.24 7.03
CA TYR A 4 45.76 -14.77 7.02
C TYR A 4 45.00 -15.46 5.86
N VAL A 5 44.25 -16.50 6.24
CA VAL A 5 43.24 -17.18 5.42
C VAL A 5 41.96 -16.35 5.50
N LEU A 6 41.53 -15.76 4.39
CA LEU A 6 40.22 -15.13 4.25
C LEU A 6 39.17 -16.24 4.03
N LEU A 7 38.54 -16.70 5.12
CA LEU A 7 37.32 -17.49 5.06
C LEU A 7 36.17 -16.61 4.56
N THR A 8 35.89 -16.65 3.26
CA THR A 8 34.58 -16.28 2.72
C THR A 8 33.59 -17.38 3.09
N ALA A 9 32.89 -17.18 4.21
CA ALA A 9 31.71 -17.96 4.54
C ALA A 9 30.59 -17.60 3.56
N ALA A 10 30.52 -18.33 2.44
CA ALA A 10 29.33 -18.41 1.62
C ALA A 10 28.23 -19.07 2.48
N PHE A 11 27.36 -18.26 3.07
CA PHE A 11 26.07 -18.76 3.55
C PHE A 11 25.25 -19.15 2.32
N ALA A 12 25.44 -20.38 1.88
CA ALA A 12 24.44 -21.09 1.12
C ALA A 12 23.18 -21.12 1.99
N MET A 13 22.21 -20.25 1.68
CA MET A 13 20.84 -20.51 2.09
C MET A 13 20.51 -21.88 1.50
N THR A 14 20.44 -22.88 2.37
CA THR A 14 19.79 -24.14 2.07
C THR A 14 18.38 -23.79 1.62
N ALA A 15 18.17 -23.86 0.31
CA ALA A 15 16.86 -23.91 -0.31
C ALA A 15 16.10 -25.04 0.38
N VAL A 16 15.22 -24.66 1.30
CA VAL A 16 14.22 -25.58 1.81
C VAL A 16 13.25 -25.79 0.66
N GLY A 17 13.38 -26.93 -0.01
CA GLY A 17 12.34 -27.58 -0.78
C GLY A 17 11.78 -26.79 -1.95
N SER A 18 12.29 -27.10 -3.14
CA SER A 18 11.50 -27.14 -4.37
C SER A 18 10.14 -27.81 -4.11
N GLY A 19 9.08 -27.02 -4.16
CA GLY A 19 7.71 -27.47 -4.01
C GLY A 19 6.77 -26.34 -4.40
N VAL A 20 6.73 -26.04 -5.70
CA VAL A 20 5.65 -25.24 -6.28
C VAL A 20 4.33 -25.91 -5.88
N SER A 21 3.63 -25.37 -4.89
CA SER A 21 2.19 -25.62 -4.84
C SER A 21 1.56 -24.54 -5.70
N ALA A 22 1.33 -24.87 -6.98
CA ALA A 22 0.54 -24.05 -7.89
C ALA A 22 -0.95 -23.96 -7.50
N ALA A 23 -1.32 -24.49 -6.33
CA ALA A 23 -2.68 -24.63 -5.84
C ALA A 23 -2.75 -24.33 -4.34
N ILE A 24 -3.94 -23.90 -3.90
CA ILE A 24 -4.25 -23.71 -2.48
C ILE A 24 -4.16 -25.06 -1.73
N PRO A 25 -3.46 -25.13 -0.57
CA PRO A 25 -3.40 -26.34 0.24
C PRO A 25 -4.79 -26.80 0.71
N SER A 26 -4.97 -28.11 0.90
CA SER A 26 -6.18 -28.67 1.52
C SER A 26 -6.30 -28.28 2.99
N HIS A 27 -7.50 -28.33 3.57
CA HIS A 27 -7.74 -28.00 4.98
C HIS A 27 -6.79 -28.73 5.93
N ALA A 28 -6.61 -30.05 5.76
CA ALA A 28 -5.70 -30.84 6.59
C ALA A 28 -4.22 -30.45 6.43
N GLN A 29 -3.81 -29.94 5.25
CA GLN A 29 -2.47 -29.36 5.07
C GLN A 29 -2.35 -28.03 5.82
N ILE A 30 -3.39 -27.19 5.78
CA ILE A 30 -3.44 -25.91 6.50
C ILE A 30 -3.36 -26.16 8.01
N GLU A 31 -4.16 -27.09 8.56
CA GLU A 31 -4.10 -27.47 9.98
C GLU A 31 -2.69 -27.88 10.42
N ARG A 32 -2.02 -28.72 9.62
CA ARG A 32 -0.63 -29.13 9.91
C ARG A 32 0.33 -27.95 9.86
N VAL A 33 0.21 -27.08 8.85
CA VAL A 33 1.05 -25.89 8.69
C VAL A 33 0.91 -24.97 9.90
N VAL A 34 -0.32 -24.58 10.27
CA VAL A 34 -0.54 -23.65 11.38
C VAL A 34 -0.16 -24.25 12.74
N ALA A 35 -0.33 -25.55 12.92
CA ALA A 35 0.05 -26.24 14.16
C ALA A 35 1.58 -26.29 14.35
N THR A 36 2.35 -26.40 13.26
CA THR A 36 3.81 -26.63 13.30
C THR A 36 4.64 -25.37 13.07
N ALA A 37 4.07 -24.29 12.54
CA ALA A 37 4.75 -23.02 12.34
C ALA A 37 5.33 -22.47 13.65
N LYS A 38 6.65 -22.30 13.73
CA LYS A 38 7.34 -21.81 14.92
C LYS A 38 7.20 -20.29 15.02
N ARG A 39 6.73 -19.80 16.17
CA ARG A 39 6.62 -18.36 16.43
C ARG A 39 8.00 -17.73 16.70
N PRO A 40 8.18 -16.43 16.40
CA PRO A 40 7.28 -15.63 15.56
C PRO A 40 7.39 -16.04 14.09
N PHE A 41 6.30 -15.91 13.33
CA PHE A 41 6.27 -16.13 11.88
C PHE A 41 5.29 -15.23 11.13
N VAL A 42 4.47 -14.42 11.81
CA VAL A 42 3.44 -13.61 11.13
C VAL A 42 4.05 -12.40 10.43
N LEU A 43 4.90 -11.62 11.12
CA LEU A 43 5.61 -10.48 10.51
C LEU A 43 7.03 -10.85 10.07
N ILE A 44 7.75 -11.55 10.94
CA ILE A 44 9.16 -11.90 10.80
C ILE A 44 9.41 -13.27 11.45
N GLY A 45 10.24 -14.09 10.82
CA GLY A 45 10.63 -15.41 11.34
C GLY A 45 11.85 -15.35 12.25
N GLU A 46 12.07 -16.36 13.12
CA GLU A 46 13.22 -16.35 14.04
C GLU A 46 14.58 -16.21 13.32
N ARG A 47 14.77 -16.87 12.17
CA ARG A 47 16.03 -16.74 11.38
C ARG A 47 16.26 -15.31 10.88
N GLU A 48 15.21 -14.65 10.41
CA GLU A 48 15.27 -13.26 9.94
C GLU A 48 15.51 -12.31 11.12
N LEU A 49 14.86 -12.59 12.26
CA LEU A 49 15.01 -11.83 13.49
C LEU A 49 16.42 -11.95 14.08
N GLU A 50 17.03 -13.13 14.05
CA GLU A 50 18.44 -13.33 14.41
C GLU A 50 19.39 -12.52 13.52
N ALA A 51 19.14 -12.48 12.21
CA ALA A 51 19.92 -11.66 11.28
C ALA A 51 19.76 -10.17 11.59
N LEU A 52 18.53 -9.73 11.89
CA LEU A 52 18.24 -8.36 12.30
C LEU A 52 18.95 -7.99 13.61
N ARG A 53 18.91 -8.85 14.63
CA ARG A 53 19.63 -8.65 15.91
C ARG A 53 21.12 -8.45 15.69
N ARG A 54 21.75 -9.30 14.87
CA ARG A 54 23.18 -9.15 14.52
C ARG A 54 23.46 -7.81 13.82
N ALA A 55 22.59 -7.41 12.91
CA ALA A 55 22.73 -6.15 12.18
C ALA A 55 22.51 -4.91 13.07
N VAL A 56 21.64 -4.98 14.07
CA VAL A 56 21.40 -3.89 15.04
C VAL A 56 22.50 -3.84 16.11
N ALA A 57 23.09 -4.97 16.48
CA ALA A 57 24.17 -5.02 17.48
C ALA A 57 25.46 -4.31 17.00
N THR A 58 25.68 -4.24 15.68
CA THR A 58 26.89 -3.65 15.08
C THR A 58 26.63 -2.23 14.58
N PRO A 59 27.64 -1.32 14.62
CA PRO A 59 27.50 0.01 14.01
C PRO A 59 27.17 -0.10 12.52
N GLY A 60 26.13 0.61 12.08
CA GLY A 60 25.71 0.61 10.68
C GLY A 60 24.25 1.02 10.48
N PRO A 61 23.78 1.05 9.22
CA PRO A 61 22.49 1.66 8.86
C PRO A 61 21.28 1.08 9.60
N LYS A 62 21.29 -0.22 9.91
CA LYS A 62 20.20 -0.88 10.66
C LYS A 62 20.15 -0.42 12.11
N ARG A 63 21.31 -0.31 12.77
CA ARG A 63 21.42 0.23 14.13
C ARG A 63 21.01 1.70 14.16
N ASP A 64 21.47 2.50 13.20
CA ASP A 64 21.13 3.93 13.11
C ASP A 64 19.63 4.14 12.90
N ALA A 65 19.00 3.31 12.06
CA ALA A 65 17.55 3.30 11.89
C ALA A 65 16.82 2.85 13.17
N TYR A 66 17.32 1.82 13.87
CA TYR A 66 16.71 1.34 15.10
C TYR A 66 16.71 2.42 16.20
N LEU A 67 17.85 3.11 16.38
CA LEU A 67 18.10 4.09 17.43
C LEU A 67 17.67 5.52 17.06
N ARG A 68 17.16 5.76 15.85
CA ARG A 68 16.79 7.10 15.41
C ARG A 68 15.74 7.71 16.35
N ALA A 69 15.94 8.97 16.70
CA ALA A 69 15.00 9.74 17.50
C ALA A 69 13.61 9.83 16.83
N LEU A 70 12.57 10.05 17.65
CA LEU A 70 11.24 10.38 17.14
C LEU A 70 11.30 11.76 16.47
N SER A 71 10.90 11.84 15.21
CA SER A 71 10.61 13.11 14.55
C SER A 71 9.17 13.55 14.87
N ALA A 72 8.90 14.85 14.98
CA ALA A 72 7.54 15.40 15.16
C ALA A 72 6.53 14.86 14.13
N ASP A 73 6.98 14.51 12.92
CA ASP A 73 6.14 13.94 11.85
C ASP A 73 5.61 12.50 12.13
N ARG A 74 6.11 11.81 13.15
CA ARG A 74 5.60 10.47 13.59
C ARG A 74 4.39 10.56 14.52
N ASP A 75 4.08 11.74 15.05
CA ASP A 75 2.86 11.98 15.84
C ASP A 75 1.59 11.99 14.96
N GLY A 76 1.67 11.49 13.71
CA GLY A 76 0.60 11.38 12.71
C GLY A 76 0.05 9.97 12.40
N GLY A 77 0.54 8.92 13.07
CA GLY A 77 -0.16 7.63 13.16
C GLY A 77 -0.09 6.69 11.94
N ARG A 78 0.88 6.82 11.02
CA ARG A 78 0.92 5.97 9.79
C ARG A 78 2.27 5.38 9.38
N ALA A 79 3.26 5.23 10.27
CA ALA A 79 4.47 4.47 9.90
C ALA A 79 5.19 3.83 11.09
N ALA A 80 5.08 2.52 11.24
CA ALA A 80 6.06 1.72 11.97
C ALA A 80 7.43 1.78 11.24
N GLY A 81 8.56 1.64 11.96
CA GLY A 81 9.82 1.20 11.32
C GLY A 81 11.06 2.11 11.20
N VAL A 82 11.03 3.38 11.60
CA VAL A 82 12.15 4.34 11.45
C VAL A 82 12.72 4.79 12.80
N SER A 83 11.99 4.57 13.91
CA SER A 83 12.35 5.05 15.26
C SER A 83 11.85 4.06 16.32
N ILE A 84 12.01 2.76 16.06
CA ILE A 84 11.40 1.69 16.87
C ILE A 84 11.82 1.80 18.33
N LYS A 85 13.12 1.96 18.61
CA LYS A 85 13.62 2.07 19.98
C LYS A 85 13.06 3.30 20.69
N ALA A 86 13.09 4.46 20.04
CA ALA A 86 12.61 5.71 20.63
C ALA A 86 11.08 5.69 20.87
N SER A 87 10.32 5.07 19.96
CA SER A 87 8.88 4.81 20.13
C SER A 87 8.65 3.90 21.34
N ALA A 88 9.36 2.77 21.42
CA ALA A 88 9.24 1.80 22.50
C ALA A 88 9.58 2.42 23.87
N GLU A 89 10.66 3.20 23.99
CA GLU A 89 11.00 3.88 25.25
C GLU A 89 9.95 4.90 25.68
N ARG A 90 9.43 5.72 24.75
CA ARG A 90 8.36 6.68 25.05
C ARG A 90 7.12 5.97 25.60
N TRP A 91 6.74 4.86 24.98
CA TRP A 91 5.49 4.17 25.30
C TRP A 91 5.61 3.18 26.46
N ALA A 92 6.79 2.65 26.74
CA ALA A 92 7.04 1.76 27.88
C ALA A 92 6.66 2.41 29.22
N ALA A 93 6.81 3.73 29.34
CA ALA A 93 6.42 4.50 30.53
C ALA A 93 5.03 5.16 30.44
N ALA A 94 4.40 5.15 29.26
CA ALA A 94 3.15 5.86 29.04
C ALA A 94 1.93 5.08 29.56
N GLU A 95 0.90 5.83 29.98
CA GLU A 95 -0.42 5.28 30.22
C GLU A 95 -1.09 4.90 28.91
N ILE A 96 -1.64 3.69 28.85
CA ILE A 96 -2.41 3.22 27.70
C ILE A 96 -3.89 3.45 27.97
N VAL A 97 -4.49 4.36 27.20
CA VAL A 97 -5.94 4.59 27.19
C VAL A 97 -6.46 4.24 25.80
N ILE A 98 -7.40 3.30 25.74
CA ILE A 98 -8.11 2.97 24.50
C ILE A 98 -9.21 4.01 24.31
N PRO A 99 -9.16 4.84 23.25
CA PRO A 99 -10.21 5.82 23.03
C PRO A 99 -11.52 5.12 22.63
N PRO A 100 -12.67 5.83 22.76
CA PRO A 100 -13.93 5.38 22.18
C PRO A 100 -13.84 5.19 20.66
N ARG A 101 -14.85 4.54 20.09
CA ARG A 101 -14.95 4.23 18.66
C ARG A 101 -14.46 5.38 17.77
N GLY A 102 -13.55 5.05 16.85
CA GLY A 102 -12.99 5.97 15.87
C GLY A 102 -13.93 6.23 14.69
N GLY A 103 -13.79 7.41 14.10
CA GLY A 103 -14.49 7.86 12.90
C GLY A 103 -13.78 7.45 11.61
N HIS A 104 -13.83 8.33 10.61
CA HIS A 104 -13.20 8.11 9.31
C HIS A 104 -12.13 9.17 9.04
N VAL A 105 -10.93 8.74 8.69
CA VAL A 105 -9.77 9.62 8.49
C VAL A 105 -9.96 10.66 7.37
N HIS A 106 -10.76 10.35 6.34
CA HIS A 106 -11.03 11.31 5.27
C HIS A 106 -11.93 12.46 5.72
N ASP A 107 -12.59 12.36 6.88
CA ASP A 107 -13.32 13.49 7.45
C ASP A 107 -12.40 14.60 7.97
N PHE A 108 -11.09 14.33 8.14
CA PHE A 108 -10.13 15.27 8.72
C PHE A 108 -9.46 16.20 7.68
N PHE A 109 -10.26 16.75 6.77
CA PHE A 109 -9.82 17.61 5.67
C PHE A 109 -10.60 18.91 5.62
N CYS A 110 -9.92 20.00 5.28
CA CYS A 110 -10.54 21.30 5.03
C CYS A 110 -11.32 21.27 3.71
N ASP A 111 -12.29 22.19 3.56
CA ASP A 111 -12.96 22.51 2.29
C ASP A 111 -12.02 22.80 1.11
N CYS A 112 -10.77 23.23 1.33
CA CYS A 112 -9.78 23.49 0.27
C CYS A 112 -8.95 22.25 -0.14
N GLY A 113 -9.29 21.06 0.36
CA GLY A 113 -8.58 19.80 0.07
C GLY A 113 -7.36 19.52 0.95
N THR A 114 -6.91 20.50 1.75
CA THR A 114 -5.77 20.33 2.66
C THR A 114 -6.17 19.58 3.93
N GLN A 115 -5.38 18.57 4.33
CA GLN A 115 -5.58 17.88 5.61
C GLN A 115 -5.42 18.87 6.79
N LEU A 116 -6.29 18.76 7.79
CA LEU A 116 -6.22 19.62 8.98
C LEU A 116 -4.97 19.28 9.82
N ALA A 117 -4.48 20.26 10.59
CA ALA A 117 -3.35 20.03 11.48
C ALA A 117 -3.74 19.02 12.57
N LEU A 118 -3.11 17.83 12.54
CA LEU A 118 -3.37 16.81 13.54
C LEU A 118 -2.73 17.21 14.88
N PRO A 119 -3.46 17.08 16.01
CA PRO A 119 -2.90 17.32 17.33
C PRO A 119 -1.72 16.38 17.63
N PRO A 120 -0.57 16.87 18.14
CA PRO A 120 0.58 16.02 18.46
C PRO A 120 0.31 14.94 19.51
N ASP A 121 -0.64 15.18 20.41
CA ASP A 121 -1.08 14.20 21.42
C ASP A 121 -2.15 13.22 20.90
N MET A 122 -2.61 13.41 19.66
CA MET A 122 -3.72 12.69 19.04
C MET A 122 -4.98 12.61 19.92
N GLN A 123 -5.25 13.69 20.65
CA GLN A 123 -6.49 13.82 21.44
C GLN A 123 -7.45 14.80 20.76
N PRO A 124 -8.77 14.57 20.86
CA PRO A 124 -9.77 15.54 20.41
C PRO A 124 -9.51 16.95 20.95
N LYS A 125 -9.72 17.97 20.11
CA LYS A 125 -9.53 19.39 20.45
C LYS A 125 -10.82 20.18 20.17
N PRO A 126 -11.02 21.32 20.86
CA PRO A 126 -12.18 22.19 20.59
C PRO A 126 -12.25 22.69 19.15
N ALA A 127 -11.10 22.83 18.47
CA ALA A 127 -11.01 23.21 17.07
C ALA A 127 -9.72 22.71 16.41
N TYR A 128 -9.77 22.53 15.09
CA TYR A 128 -8.67 22.11 14.23
C TYR A 128 -8.48 23.13 13.12
N THR A 129 -7.23 23.55 12.88
CA THR A 129 -6.92 24.61 11.91
C THR A 129 -6.35 24.01 10.62
N CYS A 130 -6.83 24.50 9.48
CA CYS A 130 -6.22 24.21 8.19
C CYS A 130 -4.90 24.98 8.04
N PRO A 131 -3.76 24.30 7.81
CA PRO A 131 -2.48 24.98 7.67
C PRO A 131 -2.35 25.79 6.37
N ALA A 132 -3.19 25.54 5.36
CA ALA A 132 -3.14 26.25 4.09
C ALA A 132 -3.95 27.56 4.08
N CYS A 133 -5.19 27.53 4.60
CA CYS A 133 -6.10 28.68 4.50
C CYS A 133 -6.57 29.24 5.85
N GLY A 134 -6.10 28.69 6.98
CA GLY A 134 -6.40 29.19 8.32
C GLY A 134 -7.83 28.91 8.83
N LYS A 135 -8.70 28.29 8.02
CA LYS A 135 -10.06 27.92 8.45
C LYS A 135 -10.04 26.93 9.62
N THR A 136 -10.97 27.10 10.55
CA THR A 136 -11.12 26.25 11.74
C THR A 136 -12.34 25.34 11.63
N PHE A 137 -12.20 24.12 12.12
CA PHE A 137 -13.25 23.09 12.11
C PHE A 137 -13.38 22.48 13.50
N SER A 138 -14.58 22.05 13.89
CA SER A 138 -14.84 21.45 15.21
C SER A 138 -16.01 20.47 15.15
N GLY A 139 -16.17 19.68 16.21
CA GLY A 139 -17.29 18.76 16.40
C GLY A 139 -16.94 17.28 16.18
N GLU A 140 -17.90 16.44 16.54
CA GLU A 140 -17.72 14.98 16.67
C GLU A 140 -17.21 14.31 15.39
N ARG A 141 -17.56 14.83 14.21
CA ARG A 141 -17.02 14.35 12.93
C ARG A 141 -15.49 14.37 12.91
N PHE A 142 -14.88 15.45 13.37
CA PHE A 142 -13.42 15.63 13.40
C PHE A 142 -12.79 14.93 14.61
N ASP A 143 -13.44 14.99 15.77
CA ASP A 143 -12.98 14.31 16.97
C ASP A 143 -12.91 12.79 16.77
N ALA A 144 -13.93 12.21 16.13
CA ALA A 144 -13.94 10.80 15.76
C ALA A 144 -12.80 10.48 14.79
N ALA A 145 -12.50 11.34 13.82
CA ALA A 145 -11.36 11.13 12.92
C ALA A 145 -10.02 11.13 13.69
N VAL A 146 -9.85 12.02 14.68
CA VAL A 146 -8.68 12.02 15.58
C VAL A 146 -8.58 10.71 16.38
N ARG A 147 -9.70 10.21 16.91
CA ARG A 147 -9.73 8.89 17.58
C ARG A 147 -9.33 7.75 16.63
N CYS A 148 -9.73 7.81 15.36
CA CYS A 148 -9.28 6.84 14.36
C CYS A 148 -7.75 6.88 14.15
N PHE A 149 -7.15 8.06 14.01
CA PHE A 149 -5.68 8.19 13.98
C PHE A 149 -5.03 7.62 15.25
N ARG A 150 -5.64 7.86 16.42
CA ARG A 150 -5.17 7.34 17.69
C ARG A 150 -5.19 5.81 17.77
N HIS A 151 -6.23 5.14 17.27
CA HIS A 151 -6.27 3.67 17.21
C HIS A 151 -5.15 3.11 16.33
N HIS A 152 -4.92 3.69 15.15
CA HIS A 152 -3.81 3.28 14.29
C HIS A 152 -2.44 3.55 14.92
N GLN A 153 -2.28 4.66 15.66
CA GLN A 153 -1.06 4.94 16.42
C GLN A 153 -0.82 3.86 17.49
N LEU A 154 -1.82 3.55 18.31
CA LEU A 154 -1.68 2.54 19.36
C LEU A 154 -1.36 1.15 18.79
N ALA A 155 -1.96 0.77 17.66
CA ALA A 155 -1.66 -0.48 16.99
C ALA A 155 -0.23 -0.53 16.42
N ALA A 156 0.23 0.57 15.81
CA ALA A 156 1.62 0.69 15.35
C ALA A 156 2.63 0.71 16.51
N THR A 157 2.29 1.38 17.62
CA THR A 157 3.07 1.42 18.85
C THR A 157 3.20 0.03 19.48
N ALA A 158 2.11 -0.74 19.52
CA ALA A 158 2.15 -2.12 20.01
C ALA A 158 3.19 -2.95 19.23
N LEU A 159 3.22 -2.75 17.90
CA LEU A 159 4.18 -3.42 17.04
C LEU A 159 5.62 -2.94 17.24
N ASP A 160 5.84 -1.62 17.38
CA ASP A 160 7.16 -1.06 17.69
C ASP A 160 7.70 -1.63 19.04
N LEU A 161 6.85 -1.71 20.08
CA LEU A 161 7.20 -2.33 21.37
C LEU A 161 7.54 -3.81 21.21
N ALA A 162 6.72 -4.58 20.48
CA ALA A 162 6.95 -5.99 20.26
C ALA A 162 8.25 -6.26 19.48
N LEU A 163 8.57 -5.42 18.48
CA LEU A 163 9.83 -5.49 17.75
C LEU A 163 11.02 -5.08 18.63
N ALA A 164 10.87 -4.07 19.48
CA ALA A 164 11.91 -3.69 20.43
C ALA A 164 12.19 -4.82 21.43
N TYR A 165 11.16 -5.48 21.97
CA TYR A 165 11.31 -6.69 22.79
C TYR A 165 12.01 -7.80 22.01
N ALA A 166 11.58 -8.05 20.77
CA ALA A 166 12.15 -9.07 19.93
C ALA A 166 13.64 -8.83 19.65
N ILE A 167 14.12 -7.58 19.60
CA ILE A 167 15.51 -7.23 19.36
C ILE A 167 16.34 -7.19 20.66
N ASP A 168 15.88 -6.42 21.65
CA ASP A 168 16.64 -6.11 22.87
C ASP A 168 16.43 -7.11 24.01
N ARG A 169 15.35 -7.90 23.96
CA ARG A 169 14.90 -8.80 25.03
C ARG A 169 14.58 -8.11 26.36
N ASP A 170 14.31 -6.81 26.35
CA ASP A 170 13.82 -6.05 27.51
C ASP A 170 12.33 -6.32 27.76
N SER A 171 12.00 -6.93 28.90
CA SER A 171 10.62 -7.33 29.23
C SER A 171 9.66 -6.14 29.33
N ARG A 172 10.14 -4.94 29.65
CA ARG A 172 9.28 -3.73 29.75
C ARG A 172 8.49 -3.49 28.46
N TYR A 173 9.09 -3.79 27.31
CA TYR A 173 8.41 -3.62 26.03
C TYR A 173 7.37 -4.70 25.77
N ALA A 174 7.66 -5.96 26.12
CA ALA A 174 6.68 -7.05 26.02
C ALA A 174 5.49 -6.80 26.97
N ASP A 175 5.76 -6.35 28.20
CA ASP A 175 4.73 -6.03 29.20
C ASP A 175 3.79 -4.94 28.69
N LYS A 176 4.34 -3.89 28.08
CA LYS A 176 3.55 -2.79 27.52
C LYS A 176 2.79 -3.19 26.25
N ALA A 177 3.39 -3.99 25.36
CA ALA A 177 2.68 -4.54 24.20
C ALA A 177 1.52 -5.45 24.63
N ALA A 178 1.73 -6.30 25.63
CA ALA A 178 0.69 -7.14 26.23
C ALA A 178 -0.40 -6.32 26.93
N GLU A 179 -0.06 -5.21 27.59
CA GLU A 179 -1.04 -4.26 28.15
C GLU A 179 -1.97 -3.71 27.06
N ILE A 180 -1.42 -3.26 25.92
CA ILE A 180 -2.23 -2.75 24.80
C ILE A 180 -3.19 -3.82 24.27
N LEU A 181 -2.71 -5.05 24.05
CA LEU A 181 -3.55 -6.15 23.58
C LEU A 181 -4.69 -6.49 24.56
N ARG A 182 -4.39 -6.56 25.86
CA ARG A 182 -5.40 -6.84 26.90
C ARG A 182 -6.44 -5.73 26.98
N LYS A 183 -6.01 -4.47 26.97
CA LYS A 183 -6.92 -3.32 27.00
C LYS A 183 -7.81 -3.26 25.76
N TYR A 184 -7.30 -3.61 24.58
CA TYR A 184 -8.15 -3.75 23.40
C TYR A 184 -9.11 -4.92 23.49
N ALA A 185 -8.69 -6.07 24.04
CA ALA A 185 -9.59 -7.21 24.26
C ALA A 185 -10.72 -6.91 25.25
N GLU A 186 -10.49 -6.01 26.21
CA GLU A 186 -11.52 -5.52 27.12
C GLU A 186 -12.43 -4.45 26.48
N ALA A 187 -11.84 -3.51 25.73
CA ALA A 187 -12.56 -2.38 25.15
C ALA A 187 -13.26 -2.68 23.82
N TYR A 188 -13.01 -3.83 23.19
CA TYR A 188 -13.56 -4.14 21.88
C TYR A 188 -15.09 -4.23 21.92
N PRO A 189 -15.83 -3.36 21.19
CA PRO A 189 -17.28 -3.25 21.36
C PRO A 189 -18.07 -4.37 20.68
N GLY A 190 -17.42 -5.19 19.86
CA GLY A 190 -18.03 -6.24 19.06
C GLY A 190 -17.76 -6.09 17.56
N PRO A 191 -18.05 -7.14 16.78
CA PRO A 191 -17.74 -7.20 15.36
C PRO A 191 -18.51 -6.18 14.53
N HIS A 192 -18.00 -5.91 13.33
CA HIS A 192 -18.82 -5.32 12.28
C HIS A 192 -19.92 -6.29 11.82
N SER A 193 -21.12 -5.76 11.56
CA SER A 193 -22.24 -6.50 10.93
C SER A 193 -22.44 -6.12 9.46
N ASP A 194 -21.96 -4.95 9.07
CA ASP A 194 -21.89 -4.45 7.71
C ASP A 194 -20.67 -3.52 7.59
N HIS A 195 -20.50 -2.87 6.44
CA HIS A 195 -19.35 -2.02 6.17
C HIS A 195 -19.13 -0.88 7.18
N LEU A 196 -20.18 -0.39 7.86
CA LEU A 196 -20.17 0.81 8.70
C LEU A 196 -20.69 0.58 10.14
N THR A 197 -21.39 -0.51 10.40
CA THR A 197 -22.02 -0.82 11.69
C THR A 197 -21.17 -1.79 12.50
N GLY A 198 -20.95 -1.51 13.79
CA GLY A 198 -20.09 -2.30 14.69
C GLY A 198 -18.60 -1.93 14.65
N GLY A 199 -17.73 -2.72 15.29
CA GLY A 199 -16.28 -2.47 15.29
C GLY A 199 -15.81 -1.29 16.15
N ILE A 200 -14.50 -1.19 16.36
CA ILE A 200 -13.86 -0.09 17.09
C ILE A 200 -13.55 1.10 16.18
N LEU A 201 -13.59 0.91 14.87
CA LEU A 201 -13.47 1.95 13.85
C LEU A 201 -14.78 2.08 13.07
N LYS A 202 -14.96 3.20 12.36
CA LYS A 202 -16.20 3.47 11.62
C LYS A 202 -16.42 2.47 10.49
N GLN A 203 -15.36 2.09 9.80
CA GLN A 203 -15.42 1.23 8.61
C GLN A 203 -14.71 -0.11 8.85
N SER A 204 -15.31 -1.20 8.37
CA SER A 204 -14.70 -2.53 8.34
C SER A 204 -13.33 -2.56 7.64
N LEU A 205 -13.13 -1.71 6.63
CA LEU A 205 -11.81 -1.48 6.01
C LEU A 205 -10.77 -0.98 7.03
N ASN A 206 -11.09 0.05 7.81
CA ASN A 206 -10.16 0.59 8.80
C ASN A 206 -9.92 -0.43 9.93
N GLU A 207 -10.96 -1.18 10.31
CA GLU A 207 -10.86 -2.28 11.28
C GLU A 207 -9.85 -3.35 10.81
N ALA A 208 -9.94 -3.77 9.54
CA ALA A 208 -9.02 -4.73 8.93
C ALA A 208 -7.56 -4.21 8.92
N MET A 209 -7.36 -2.93 8.60
CA MET A 209 -6.03 -2.30 8.66
C MET A 209 -5.48 -2.22 10.10
N TRP A 210 -6.35 -1.99 11.08
CA TRP A 210 -5.98 -1.82 12.49
C TRP A 210 -5.63 -3.15 13.18
N ILE A 211 -6.35 -4.22 12.88
CA ILE A 211 -6.16 -5.51 13.56
C ILE A 211 -4.87 -6.25 13.14
N ILE A 212 -4.38 -6.02 11.91
CA ILE A 212 -3.17 -6.66 11.37
C ILE A 212 -1.92 -6.41 12.25
N PRO A 213 -1.51 -5.17 12.57
CA PRO A 213 -0.35 -4.93 13.42
C PRO A 213 -0.54 -5.45 14.86
N LEU A 214 -1.79 -5.55 15.36
CA LEU A 214 -2.07 -6.18 16.66
C LEU A 214 -1.87 -7.70 16.60
N ALA A 215 -2.28 -8.36 15.52
CA ALA A 215 -2.03 -9.79 15.31
C ALA A 215 -0.52 -10.09 15.17
N GLN A 216 0.23 -9.22 14.47
CA GLN A 216 1.69 -9.30 14.40
C GLN A 216 2.35 -9.09 15.76
N THR A 217 1.85 -8.14 16.55
CA THR A 217 2.29 -7.89 17.93
C THR A 217 2.07 -9.12 18.80
N TYR A 218 0.87 -9.70 18.75
CA TYR A 218 0.52 -10.91 19.50
C TYR A 218 1.48 -12.06 19.20
N ASP A 219 1.76 -12.33 17.92
CA ASP A 219 2.70 -13.38 17.51
C ASP A 219 4.13 -13.16 18.04
N LEU A 220 4.62 -11.91 18.02
CA LEU A 220 5.97 -11.55 18.50
C LEU A 220 6.14 -11.69 20.02
N VAL A 221 5.08 -11.45 20.80
CA VAL A 221 5.13 -11.53 22.28
C VAL A 221 4.42 -12.77 22.83
N TYR A 222 3.91 -13.66 21.97
CA TYR A 222 3.10 -14.82 22.37
C TYR A 222 3.80 -15.72 23.39
N ASP A 223 5.08 -16.00 23.17
CA ASP A 223 5.90 -16.88 24.02
C ASP A 223 6.63 -16.11 25.14
N SER A 224 6.35 -14.82 25.31
CA SER A 224 6.91 -14.04 26.41
C SER A 224 6.17 -14.33 27.73
N PRO A 225 6.81 -14.11 28.89
CA PRO A 225 6.13 -14.20 30.19
C PRO A 225 5.04 -13.13 30.41
N SER A 226 4.96 -12.12 29.54
CA SER A 226 4.01 -11.00 29.66
C SER A 226 2.57 -11.36 29.29
N LEU A 227 2.35 -12.52 28.67
CA LEU A 227 1.03 -13.06 28.34
C LEU A 227 0.80 -14.40 29.04
N SER A 228 -0.10 -14.41 30.03
CA SER A 228 -0.59 -15.66 30.60
C SER A 228 -1.50 -16.41 29.62
N ASP A 229 -1.75 -17.70 29.85
CA ASP A 229 -2.72 -18.44 29.03
C ASP A 229 -4.15 -17.88 29.14
N ALA A 230 -4.48 -17.22 30.26
CA ALA A 230 -5.75 -16.52 30.42
C ALA A 230 -5.80 -15.27 29.53
N ASP A 231 -4.71 -14.50 29.45
CA ASP A 231 -4.60 -13.34 28.56
C ASP A 231 -4.71 -13.76 27.10
N LYS A 232 -4.00 -14.81 26.70
CA LYS A 232 -4.05 -15.39 25.34
C LYS A 232 -5.49 -15.76 24.96
N ARG A 233 -6.17 -16.53 25.81
CA ARG A 233 -7.59 -16.88 25.59
C ARG A 233 -8.47 -15.64 25.51
N ALA A 234 -8.30 -14.67 26.39
CA ALA A 234 -9.12 -13.45 26.40
C ALA A 234 -8.91 -12.62 25.11
N ILE A 235 -7.67 -12.42 24.69
CA ILE A 235 -7.32 -11.69 23.46
C ILE A 235 -7.90 -12.42 22.23
N GLU A 236 -7.76 -13.74 22.15
CA GLU A 236 -8.28 -14.50 21.03
C GLU A 236 -9.82 -14.49 20.97
N HIS A 237 -10.50 -14.73 22.10
CA HIS A 237 -11.96 -14.88 22.13
C HIS A 237 -12.72 -13.55 22.15
N LYS A 238 -12.16 -12.48 22.72
CA LYS A 238 -12.84 -11.19 22.84
C LYS A 238 -12.45 -10.19 21.75
N LEU A 239 -11.25 -10.30 21.17
CA LEU A 239 -10.78 -9.38 20.12
C LEU A 239 -10.64 -10.07 18.77
N PHE A 240 -9.69 -11.00 18.62
CA PHE A 240 -9.29 -11.48 17.30
C PHE A 240 -10.38 -12.29 16.59
N ARG A 241 -11.00 -13.27 17.25
CA ARG A 241 -12.04 -14.10 16.62
C ARG A 241 -13.28 -13.29 16.23
N PRO A 242 -13.84 -12.42 17.11
CA PRO A 242 -14.96 -11.56 16.74
C PRO A 242 -14.60 -10.57 15.63
N ALA A 243 -13.47 -9.84 15.75
CA ALA A 243 -13.07 -8.87 14.72
C ALA A 243 -12.90 -9.52 13.34
N ALA A 244 -12.19 -10.64 13.27
CA ALA A 244 -12.02 -11.38 12.01
C ALA A 244 -13.36 -11.88 11.46
N GLU A 245 -14.28 -12.34 12.31
CA GLU A 245 -15.61 -12.79 11.85
C GLU A 245 -16.45 -11.64 11.29
N GLY A 246 -16.47 -10.49 11.96
CA GLY A 246 -17.16 -9.30 11.45
C GLY A 246 -16.60 -8.83 10.12
N ILE A 247 -15.27 -8.75 10.01
CA ILE A 247 -14.57 -8.39 8.77
C ILE A 247 -14.93 -9.39 7.65
N ARG A 248 -14.96 -10.69 7.94
CA ARG A 248 -15.31 -11.76 6.99
C ARG A 248 -16.74 -11.60 6.45
N VAL A 249 -17.70 -11.30 7.32
CA VAL A 249 -19.12 -11.11 6.96
C VAL A 249 -19.34 -9.85 6.13
N CYS A 250 -18.48 -8.83 6.25
CA CYS A 250 -18.57 -7.61 5.44
C CYS A 250 -18.27 -7.79 3.94
N GLY A 251 -17.85 -8.98 3.50
CA GLY A 251 -17.71 -9.30 2.08
C GLY A 251 -16.33 -9.01 1.48
N LEU A 252 -16.19 -9.31 0.19
CA LEU A 252 -14.90 -9.41 -0.52
C LEU A 252 -14.81 -8.52 -1.78
N GLY A 253 -15.64 -7.50 -1.93
CA GLY A 253 -15.64 -6.65 -3.12
C GLY A 253 -14.48 -5.64 -3.14
N GLY A 254 -13.78 -5.55 -4.27
CA GLY A 254 -12.78 -4.52 -4.54
C GLY A 254 -11.64 -4.48 -3.51
N ASN A 255 -11.03 -3.30 -3.36
CA ASN A 255 -9.93 -3.10 -2.42
C ASN A 255 -10.30 -3.40 -0.96
N TRP A 256 -11.57 -3.20 -0.58
CA TRP A 256 -12.05 -3.55 0.77
C TRP A 256 -11.93 -5.05 1.01
N GLY A 257 -12.34 -5.86 0.03
CA GLY A 257 -12.18 -7.31 0.06
C GLY A 257 -10.73 -7.77 0.21
N SER A 258 -9.80 -7.08 -0.44
CA SER A 258 -8.37 -7.36 -0.33
C SER A 258 -7.84 -7.17 1.09
N TRP A 259 -8.29 -6.10 1.78
CA TRP A 259 -7.98 -5.90 3.20
C TRP A 259 -8.71 -6.88 4.11
N HIS A 260 -9.98 -7.19 3.83
CA HIS A 260 -10.76 -8.11 4.63
C HIS A 260 -10.17 -9.52 4.63
N LEU A 261 -9.91 -10.10 3.45
CA LEU A 261 -9.29 -11.43 3.36
C LEU A 261 -7.91 -11.45 4.00
N SER A 262 -7.13 -10.39 3.83
CA SER A 262 -5.77 -10.32 4.38
C SER A 262 -5.78 -10.22 5.89
N ALA A 263 -6.67 -9.41 6.47
CA ALA A 263 -6.83 -9.31 7.92
C ALA A 263 -7.32 -10.63 8.53
N VAL A 264 -8.31 -11.28 7.91
CA VAL A 264 -8.80 -12.60 8.36
C VAL A 264 -7.70 -13.65 8.28
N GLY A 265 -6.91 -13.66 7.20
CA GLY A 265 -5.79 -14.59 7.02
C GLY A 265 -4.66 -14.36 8.02
N VAL A 266 -4.24 -13.11 8.22
CA VAL A 266 -3.19 -12.75 9.20
C VAL A 266 -3.64 -13.07 10.63
N VAL A 267 -4.88 -12.74 11.00
CA VAL A 267 -5.43 -13.11 12.31
C VAL A 267 -5.51 -14.63 12.44
N GLY A 268 -5.99 -15.34 11.42
CA GLY A 268 -6.06 -16.79 11.39
C GLY A 268 -4.70 -17.45 11.61
N LEU A 269 -3.65 -16.97 10.95
CA LEU A 269 -2.28 -17.43 11.18
C LEU A 269 -1.79 -17.11 12.60
N ALA A 270 -2.05 -15.89 13.09
CA ALA A 270 -1.63 -15.44 14.40
C ALA A 270 -2.30 -16.23 15.55
N ILE A 271 -3.53 -16.71 15.39
CA ILE A 271 -4.25 -17.52 16.42
C ILE A 271 -4.33 -19.01 16.06
N ARG A 272 -3.64 -19.43 14.99
CA ARG A 272 -3.61 -20.80 14.45
C ARG A 272 -5.01 -21.37 14.13
N ASP A 273 -5.89 -20.54 13.57
CA ASP A 273 -7.23 -20.93 13.12
C ASP A 273 -7.20 -21.30 11.63
N ALA A 274 -7.15 -22.61 11.35
CA ALA A 274 -7.06 -23.14 9.99
C ALA A 274 -8.24 -22.76 9.09
N GLY A 275 -9.46 -22.65 9.65
CA GLY A 275 -10.65 -22.28 8.87
C GLY A 275 -10.58 -20.84 8.35
N ARG A 276 -10.11 -19.91 9.18
CA ARG A 276 -9.87 -18.51 8.75
C ARG A 276 -8.75 -18.41 7.72
N VAL A 277 -7.69 -19.19 7.88
CA VAL A 277 -6.61 -19.25 6.89
C VAL A 277 -7.11 -19.80 5.56
N GLU A 278 -7.88 -20.89 5.56
CA GLU A 278 -8.47 -21.44 4.34
C GLU A 278 -9.38 -20.44 3.63
N PHE A 279 -10.25 -19.75 4.37
CA PHE A 279 -11.08 -18.69 3.81
C PHE A 279 -10.23 -17.64 3.08
N ALA A 280 -9.20 -17.13 3.75
CA ALA A 280 -8.35 -16.08 3.20
C ALA A 280 -7.57 -16.55 1.96
N LEU A 281 -7.07 -17.79 1.96
CA LEU A 281 -6.37 -18.38 0.82
C LEU A 281 -7.28 -18.50 -0.41
N ARG A 282 -8.51 -18.99 -0.23
CA ARG A 282 -9.49 -19.13 -1.32
C ARG A 282 -9.96 -17.77 -1.82
N ALA A 283 -10.17 -16.81 -0.93
CA ALA A 283 -10.53 -15.44 -1.29
C ALA A 283 -9.40 -14.74 -2.06
N PHE A 284 -8.14 -14.91 -1.64
CA PHE A 284 -6.97 -14.39 -2.35
C PHE A 284 -6.88 -14.96 -3.77
N GLU A 285 -7.00 -16.29 -3.90
CA GLU A 285 -7.01 -16.96 -5.21
C GLU A 285 -8.12 -16.41 -6.12
N ALA A 286 -9.32 -16.20 -5.58
CA ALA A 286 -10.44 -15.63 -6.34
C ALA A 286 -10.17 -14.20 -6.80
N GLN A 287 -9.73 -13.29 -5.92
CA GLN A 287 -9.42 -11.91 -6.31
C GLN A 287 -8.30 -11.85 -7.36
N MET A 288 -7.24 -12.64 -7.21
CA MET A 288 -6.17 -12.71 -8.21
C MET A 288 -6.69 -13.24 -9.57
N ARG A 289 -7.63 -14.18 -9.57
CA ARG A 289 -8.17 -14.77 -10.80
C ARG A 289 -9.17 -13.85 -11.51
N ASP A 290 -10.03 -13.21 -10.73
CA ASP A 290 -11.28 -12.63 -11.19
C ASP A 290 -11.28 -11.09 -11.18
N GLU A 291 -10.49 -10.44 -10.31
CA GLU A 291 -10.45 -8.98 -10.19
C GLU A 291 -9.16 -8.34 -10.73
N LEU A 292 -7.99 -8.97 -10.54
CA LEU A 292 -6.74 -8.48 -11.13
C LEU A 292 -6.89 -8.46 -12.67
N GLY A 293 -6.47 -7.40 -13.36
CA GLY A 293 -6.44 -7.37 -14.83
C GLY A 293 -5.42 -8.37 -15.40
N ASP A 294 -5.64 -8.87 -16.61
CA ASP A 294 -4.66 -9.73 -17.28
C ASP A 294 -3.38 -8.97 -17.67
N ASP A 295 -3.47 -7.64 -17.65
CA ASP A 295 -2.38 -6.67 -17.76
C ASP A 295 -1.63 -6.40 -16.43
N GLY A 296 -2.03 -7.06 -15.35
CA GLY A 296 -1.42 -6.97 -14.03
C GLY A 296 -1.84 -5.74 -13.22
N LEU A 297 -2.82 -4.96 -13.68
CA LEU A 297 -3.34 -3.79 -12.97
C LEU A 297 -4.53 -4.13 -12.09
N TRP A 298 -4.66 -3.40 -10.99
CA TRP A 298 -5.88 -3.41 -10.19
C TRP A 298 -6.86 -2.43 -10.85
N PRO A 299 -8.15 -2.78 -11.02
CA PRO A 299 -9.06 -2.03 -11.90
C PRO A 299 -9.48 -0.66 -11.36
N GLU A 300 -9.22 -0.34 -10.09
CA GLU A 300 -9.74 0.88 -9.47
C GLU A 300 -8.88 2.14 -9.71
N SER A 301 -7.56 2.02 -9.68
CA SER A 301 -6.65 3.07 -10.12
C SER A 301 -5.24 2.53 -10.35
N VAL A 302 -4.45 3.21 -11.18
CA VAL A 302 -3.05 2.84 -11.48
C VAL A 302 -2.04 3.34 -10.46
N HIS A 303 -2.49 3.96 -9.37
CA HIS A 303 -1.58 4.49 -8.35
C HIS A 303 -2.03 4.05 -6.96
N CYS A 304 -2.80 4.85 -6.22
CA CYS A 304 -3.14 4.57 -4.84
C CYS A 304 -3.90 3.24 -4.67
N TYR A 305 -4.94 3.01 -5.46
CA TYR A 305 -5.76 1.81 -5.37
C TYR A 305 -5.18 0.61 -6.12
N HIS A 306 -4.03 0.75 -6.77
CA HIS A 306 -3.20 -0.39 -7.17
C HIS A 306 -2.39 -0.94 -5.99
N PHE A 307 -1.67 -0.04 -5.31
CA PHE A 307 -0.76 -0.42 -4.24
C PHE A 307 -1.47 -0.65 -2.90
N PHE A 308 -2.69 -0.14 -2.72
CA PHE A 308 -3.47 -0.32 -1.50
C PHE A 308 -3.89 -1.79 -1.30
N PRO A 309 -4.52 -2.49 -2.27
CA PRO A 309 -4.69 -3.95 -2.23
C PRO A 309 -3.37 -4.71 -2.15
N LEU A 310 -2.35 -4.31 -2.91
CA LEU A 310 -1.06 -4.99 -2.89
C LEU A 310 -0.46 -5.02 -1.48
N GLN A 311 -0.50 -3.90 -0.75
CA GLN A 311 -0.04 -3.84 0.64
C GLN A 311 -0.81 -4.81 1.55
N ALA A 312 -2.14 -4.92 1.39
CA ALA A 312 -2.94 -5.89 2.13
C ALA A 312 -2.48 -7.33 1.85
N PHE A 313 -2.38 -7.68 0.57
CA PHE A 313 -1.93 -9.00 0.15
C PHE A 313 -0.52 -9.33 0.66
N ILE A 314 0.39 -8.37 0.68
CA ILE A 314 1.74 -8.57 1.20
C ILE A 314 1.73 -8.91 2.70
N TYR A 315 0.85 -8.30 3.51
CA TYR A 315 0.72 -8.72 4.92
C TYR A 315 0.33 -10.19 5.06
N PHE A 316 -0.60 -10.65 4.24
CA PHE A 316 -1.05 -12.04 4.27
C PHE A 316 -0.01 -12.99 3.65
N ALA A 317 0.55 -12.66 2.49
CA ALA A 317 1.55 -13.46 1.80
C ALA A 317 2.83 -13.63 2.62
N GLU A 318 3.28 -12.59 3.33
CA GLU A 318 4.44 -12.68 4.21
C GLU A 318 4.21 -13.63 5.39
N ALA A 319 3.03 -13.59 6.01
CA ALA A 319 2.67 -14.50 7.10
C ALA A 319 2.50 -15.95 6.59
N ALA A 320 1.83 -16.12 5.45
CA ALA A 320 1.61 -17.40 4.80
C ALA A 320 2.93 -18.05 4.36
N TYR A 321 3.82 -17.28 3.73
CA TYR A 321 5.11 -17.76 3.24
C TYR A 321 5.98 -18.32 4.36
N ARG A 322 6.03 -17.64 5.52
CA ARG A 322 6.78 -18.11 6.70
C ARG A 322 6.14 -19.32 7.37
N ALA A 323 4.83 -19.50 7.23
CA ALA A 323 4.16 -20.73 7.61
C ALA A 323 4.39 -21.88 6.59
N GLY A 324 4.94 -21.59 5.40
CA GLY A 324 5.22 -22.56 4.35
C GLY A 324 4.18 -22.61 3.22
N ILE A 325 3.36 -21.56 3.08
CA ILE A 325 2.37 -21.42 2.00
C ILE A 325 2.81 -20.29 1.07
N ASP A 326 3.23 -20.64 -0.14
CA ASP A 326 3.81 -19.68 -1.09
C ASP A 326 2.74 -19.01 -1.98
N LEU A 327 2.28 -17.83 -1.54
CA LEU A 327 1.38 -16.99 -2.33
C LEU A 327 2.10 -16.15 -3.41
N TYR A 328 3.43 -16.04 -3.36
CA TYR A 328 4.19 -15.25 -4.33
C TYR A 328 4.27 -15.93 -5.70
N ASN A 329 4.26 -17.28 -5.70
CA ASN A 329 4.27 -18.08 -6.92
C ASN A 329 2.89 -18.65 -7.29
N LEU A 330 1.84 -18.37 -6.50
CA LEU A 330 0.47 -18.72 -6.88
C LEU A 330 0.02 -17.88 -8.08
N GLN A 331 -0.41 -18.56 -9.14
CA GLN A 331 -0.97 -17.94 -10.34
C GLN A 331 -2.27 -18.64 -10.73
N PRO A 332 -3.44 -18.14 -10.26
CA PRO A 332 -4.72 -18.77 -10.56
C PRO A 332 -5.07 -18.77 -12.06
N LYS A 333 -4.48 -17.84 -12.82
CA LYS A 333 -4.40 -17.83 -14.28
C LYS A 333 -2.98 -17.42 -14.68
N PRO A 334 -2.49 -17.83 -15.88
CA PRO A 334 -1.16 -17.44 -16.34
C PRO A 334 -0.94 -15.94 -16.27
N GLY A 335 0.13 -15.51 -15.60
CA GLY A 335 0.48 -14.09 -15.47
C GLY A 335 -0.31 -13.32 -14.40
N LYS A 336 -1.31 -13.93 -13.73
CA LYS A 336 -2.09 -13.26 -12.68
C LYS A 336 -1.60 -13.67 -11.29
N GLY A 337 -0.93 -12.75 -10.61
CA GLY A 337 -0.45 -12.96 -9.24
C GLY A 337 0.35 -11.74 -8.76
N LEU A 338 0.92 -11.83 -7.54
CA LEU A 338 1.62 -10.70 -6.91
C LEU A 338 2.76 -10.15 -7.77
N ARG A 339 3.50 -11.02 -8.49
CA ARG A 339 4.58 -10.57 -9.38
C ARG A 339 4.09 -9.61 -10.46
N ALA A 340 2.89 -9.80 -10.99
CA ALA A 340 2.32 -8.94 -12.01
C ALA A 340 2.00 -7.54 -11.47
N MET A 341 1.45 -7.47 -10.24
CA MET A 341 1.21 -6.21 -9.54
C MET A 341 2.51 -5.43 -9.26
N PHE A 342 3.65 -6.09 -9.11
CA PHE A 342 4.94 -5.40 -9.04
C PHE A 342 5.50 -5.01 -10.42
N GLY A 343 5.22 -5.78 -11.46
CA GLY A 343 5.80 -5.58 -12.79
C GLY A 343 5.12 -4.48 -13.59
N ALA A 344 3.78 -4.47 -13.60
CA ALA A 344 2.98 -3.58 -14.43
C ALA A 344 3.25 -2.07 -14.17
N PRO A 345 3.39 -1.60 -12.91
CA PRO A 345 3.73 -0.20 -12.61
C PRO A 345 5.01 0.33 -13.25
N LEU A 346 5.99 -0.54 -13.49
CA LEU A 346 7.25 -0.13 -14.12
C LEU A 346 7.03 0.35 -15.56
N GLN A 347 5.96 -0.08 -16.21
CA GLN A 347 5.60 0.28 -17.58
C GLN A 347 4.68 1.51 -17.67
N TYR A 348 4.35 2.19 -16.57
CA TYR A 348 3.68 3.50 -16.60
C TYR A 348 4.14 4.51 -15.54
N MET A 349 5.06 4.15 -14.64
CA MET A 349 5.74 5.14 -13.80
C MET A 349 6.58 6.10 -14.65
N TYR A 350 6.60 7.37 -14.29
CA TYR A 350 7.49 8.34 -14.92
C TYR A 350 8.96 8.05 -14.56
N PRO A 351 9.94 8.58 -15.33
CA PRO A 351 11.36 8.52 -14.97
C PRO A 351 11.69 9.06 -13.57
N SER A 352 10.85 9.94 -13.02
CA SER A 352 10.96 10.44 -11.64
C SER A 352 10.56 9.43 -10.56
N PHE A 353 9.96 8.29 -10.93
CA PHE A 353 9.28 7.32 -10.05
C PHE A 353 7.93 7.80 -9.51
N GLN A 354 7.45 8.98 -9.91
CA GLN A 354 6.07 9.37 -9.66
C GLN A 354 5.14 8.55 -10.57
N LEU A 355 3.96 8.24 -10.07
CA LEU A 355 2.89 7.55 -10.80
C LEU A 355 1.89 8.58 -11.32
N PRO A 356 1.25 8.34 -12.47
CA PRO A 356 0.13 9.17 -12.93
C PRO A 356 -1.02 9.07 -11.93
N ALA A 357 -1.49 10.21 -11.42
CA ALA A 357 -2.56 10.29 -10.42
C ALA A 357 -3.96 10.19 -11.05
N ILE A 358 -4.14 9.21 -11.95
CA ILE A 358 -5.41 8.95 -12.64
C ILE A 358 -6.36 8.23 -11.66
N ASN A 359 -7.64 8.64 -11.63
CA ASN A 359 -8.71 8.20 -10.70
C ASN A 359 -8.47 8.67 -9.24
N ASP A 360 -9.32 8.22 -8.30
CA ASP A 360 -9.13 8.58 -6.88
C ASP A 360 -7.73 8.18 -6.36
N GLY A 361 -7.15 9.09 -5.58
CA GLY A 361 -5.89 8.90 -4.87
C GLY A 361 -5.02 10.14 -4.87
N TRP A 362 -3.85 10.06 -4.23
CA TRP A 362 -3.05 11.24 -3.95
C TRP A 362 -2.26 11.71 -5.17
N TYR A 363 -2.29 13.02 -5.46
CA TYR A 363 -1.41 13.65 -6.46
C TYR A 363 0.07 13.25 -6.32
N VAL A 364 0.56 13.26 -5.08
CA VAL A 364 1.95 12.92 -4.75
C VAL A 364 2.07 11.42 -4.47
N ALA A 365 1.79 10.60 -5.49
CA ALA A 365 1.94 9.15 -5.46
C ALA A 365 3.22 8.71 -6.18
N TRP A 366 4.11 8.05 -5.44
CA TRP A 366 5.36 7.52 -5.97
C TRP A 366 5.34 6.00 -5.91
N LEU A 367 6.21 5.37 -6.70
CA LEU A 367 6.44 3.94 -6.60
C LEU A 367 6.82 3.56 -5.16
N PRO A 368 6.09 2.65 -4.49
CA PRO A 368 6.29 2.37 -3.08
C PRO A 368 7.49 1.45 -2.84
N LEU A 369 8.68 2.04 -2.77
CA LEU A 369 9.95 1.30 -2.67
C LEU A 369 10.00 0.35 -1.46
N ASN A 370 9.26 0.64 -0.39
CA ASN A 370 9.08 -0.28 0.74
C ASN A 370 8.47 -1.63 0.34
N LEU A 371 7.51 -1.66 -0.60
CA LEU A 371 6.94 -2.92 -1.10
C LEU A 371 7.92 -3.65 -2.02
N TYR A 372 8.76 -2.91 -2.75
CA TYR A 372 9.79 -3.50 -3.61
C TYR A 372 10.94 -4.14 -2.83
N GLU A 373 11.13 -3.80 -1.55
CA GLU A 373 12.01 -4.58 -0.65
C GLU A 373 11.51 -6.02 -0.52
N ILE A 374 10.20 -6.22 -0.40
CA ILE A 374 9.58 -7.55 -0.34
C ILE A 374 9.64 -8.23 -1.71
N ALA A 375 9.36 -7.49 -2.79
CA ALA A 375 9.49 -8.05 -4.15
C ALA A 375 10.90 -8.57 -4.42
N ARG A 376 11.95 -7.82 -4.06
CA ARG A 376 13.34 -8.28 -4.19
C ARG A 376 13.65 -9.46 -3.26
N LEU A 377 13.13 -9.45 -2.04
CA LEU A 377 13.33 -10.53 -1.09
C LEU A 377 12.76 -11.87 -1.60
N ARG A 378 11.62 -11.82 -2.28
CA ARG A 378 10.84 -13.01 -2.67
C ARG A 378 11.07 -13.44 -4.10
N TYR A 379 11.42 -12.52 -5.00
CA TYR A 379 11.72 -12.81 -6.39
C TYR A 379 13.20 -12.58 -6.69
N SER A 380 13.87 -13.57 -7.27
CA SER A 380 15.23 -13.45 -7.80
C SER A 380 15.29 -12.67 -9.13
N ASP A 381 14.44 -11.66 -9.29
CA ASP A 381 14.37 -10.84 -10.48
C ASP A 381 15.28 -9.60 -10.34
N PRO A 382 16.29 -9.43 -11.22
CA PRO A 382 17.17 -8.28 -11.17
C PRO A 382 16.42 -6.94 -11.32
N VAL A 383 15.22 -6.92 -11.89
CA VAL A 383 14.43 -5.69 -12.05
C VAL A 383 14.13 -5.04 -10.69
N PHE A 384 13.81 -5.82 -9.66
CA PHE A 384 13.49 -5.26 -8.35
C PHE A 384 14.72 -4.73 -7.62
N THR A 385 15.90 -5.31 -7.90
CA THR A 385 17.19 -4.75 -7.47
C THR A 385 17.45 -3.41 -8.14
N TRP A 386 17.18 -3.30 -9.44
CA TRP A 386 17.30 -2.03 -10.17
C TRP A 386 16.35 -0.96 -9.61
N VAL A 387 15.07 -1.32 -9.39
CA VAL A 387 14.04 -0.41 -8.86
C VAL A 387 14.49 0.21 -7.54
N LEU A 388 14.93 -0.62 -6.58
CA LEU A 388 15.37 -0.11 -5.28
C LEU A 388 16.60 0.79 -5.43
N ALA A 389 17.58 0.39 -6.23
CA ALA A 389 18.81 1.14 -6.38
C ALA A 389 18.62 2.49 -7.08
N GLU A 390 17.80 2.54 -8.13
CA GLU A 390 17.50 3.77 -8.86
C GLU A 390 16.54 4.67 -8.07
N GLY A 391 15.51 4.10 -7.44
CA GLY A 391 14.61 4.83 -6.56
C GLY A 391 15.36 5.53 -5.40
N CYS A 392 16.36 4.85 -4.82
CA CYS A 392 17.26 5.45 -3.83
C CYS A 392 18.02 6.69 -4.35
N LYS A 393 18.38 6.73 -5.65
CA LYS A 393 19.06 7.88 -6.26
C LYS A 393 18.07 9.01 -6.53
N GLN A 394 16.88 8.69 -7.05
CA GLN A 394 15.85 9.68 -7.33
C GLN A 394 15.42 10.40 -6.06
N GLN A 395 15.23 9.68 -4.95
CA GLN A 395 14.95 10.32 -3.66
C GLN A 395 16.09 11.22 -3.18
N ALA A 396 17.35 10.81 -3.35
CA ALA A 396 18.50 11.63 -2.95
C ALA A 396 18.58 12.94 -3.76
N ARG A 397 18.15 12.92 -5.03
CA ARG A 397 18.08 14.09 -5.91
C ARG A 397 16.91 15.01 -5.60
N ALA A 398 15.79 14.47 -5.13
CA ALA A 398 14.57 15.25 -4.85
C ALA A 398 14.69 16.23 -3.66
N GLY A 399 15.74 16.12 -2.83
CA GLY A 399 15.98 17.03 -1.71
C GLY A 399 14.93 16.98 -0.59
N ALA A 400 15.25 17.55 0.58
CA ALA A 400 14.37 17.59 1.76
C ALA A 400 13.34 18.74 1.75
N SER A 401 13.29 19.53 0.69
CA SER A 401 12.54 20.78 0.61
C SER A 401 11.62 20.79 -0.62
N GLY A 402 10.37 20.40 -0.41
CA GLY A 402 9.26 20.48 -1.35
C GLY A 402 7.99 19.87 -0.73
N PRO A 403 6.83 19.94 -1.40
CA PRO A 403 5.63 19.14 -1.04
C PRO A 403 5.89 17.61 -1.06
N THR A 404 7.11 17.21 -1.43
CA THR A 404 7.79 15.91 -1.33
C THR A 404 8.00 15.39 0.10
N ARG A 405 7.32 15.91 1.13
CA ARG A 405 7.27 15.29 2.47
C ARG A 405 6.68 13.86 2.44
N SER A 406 6.06 13.46 1.32
CA SER A 406 5.62 12.08 1.02
C SER A 406 6.78 11.16 0.56
N LEU A 407 7.85 11.72 -0.04
CA LEU A 407 9.00 10.97 -0.57
C LEU A 407 9.92 10.45 0.55
N SER A 408 10.04 11.15 1.68
CA SER A 408 10.85 10.69 2.82
C SER A 408 10.31 9.41 3.49
N ARG A 409 9.08 8.99 3.16
CA ARG A 409 8.47 7.73 3.62
C ARG A 409 8.86 6.51 2.78
N LEU A 410 9.48 6.70 1.61
CA LEU A 410 9.69 5.63 0.64
C LEU A 410 11.14 5.10 0.57
N VAL A 411 12.15 5.90 0.91
CA VAL A 411 13.55 5.44 1.14
C VAL A 411 14.18 6.08 2.39
N GLY A 412 13.35 6.46 3.36
CA GLY A 412 13.75 6.35 4.77
C GLY A 412 13.62 4.90 5.22
N PRO A 413 14.14 4.48 6.38
CA PRO A 413 13.97 3.11 6.86
C PRO A 413 12.49 2.80 7.13
N SER A 414 11.73 2.43 6.10
CA SER A 414 10.39 1.87 6.24
C SER A 414 10.46 0.59 7.05
N LEU A 415 9.33 0.10 7.58
CA LEU A 415 9.34 -1.15 8.33
C LEU A 415 9.98 -2.30 7.51
N TYR A 416 9.61 -2.49 6.25
CA TYR A 416 10.20 -3.56 5.42
C TYR A 416 11.67 -3.32 5.09
N TRP A 417 12.08 -2.07 4.84
CA TRP A 417 13.51 -1.78 4.72
C TRP A 417 14.24 -2.12 6.02
N PHE A 418 13.69 -1.79 7.19
CA PHE A 418 14.32 -2.06 8.48
C PHE A 418 14.43 -3.56 8.74
N LEU A 419 13.36 -4.31 8.50
CA LEU A 419 13.33 -5.76 8.74
C LEU A 419 14.17 -6.54 7.72
N PHE A 420 14.09 -6.19 6.43
CA PHE A 420 14.57 -7.06 5.33
C PHE A 420 15.47 -6.37 4.30
N GLY A 421 15.52 -5.04 4.30
CA GLY A 421 16.31 -4.27 3.33
C GLY A 421 17.80 -4.56 3.42
N ASP A 422 18.47 -4.55 2.27
CA ASP A 422 19.91 -4.74 2.17
C ASP A 422 20.61 -3.38 2.12
N PRO A 423 21.39 -2.99 3.16
CA PRO A 423 22.08 -1.70 3.16
C PRO A 423 23.13 -1.57 2.04
N THR A 424 23.52 -2.67 1.40
CA THR A 424 24.48 -2.71 0.30
C THR A 424 23.83 -2.66 -1.08
N ILE A 425 22.51 -2.47 -1.17
CA ILE A 425 21.75 -2.50 -2.44
C ILE A 425 22.34 -1.62 -3.55
N ARG A 426 22.92 -0.46 -3.18
CA ARG A 426 23.61 0.43 -4.14
C ARG A 426 24.81 -0.24 -4.78
N SER A 427 25.60 -0.99 -4.01
CA SER A 427 26.74 -1.76 -4.53
C SER A 427 26.27 -2.96 -5.36
N LEU A 428 25.22 -3.65 -4.93
CA LEU A 428 24.63 -4.80 -5.66
C LEU A 428 24.02 -4.40 -7.01
N SER A 429 23.61 -3.13 -7.15
CA SER A 429 23.06 -2.62 -8.41
C SER A 429 24.10 -2.37 -9.51
N LYS A 430 25.41 -2.46 -9.20
CA LYS A 430 26.46 -2.29 -10.20
C LYS A 430 26.34 -3.37 -11.27
N GLY A 431 26.06 -2.96 -12.51
CA GLY A 431 25.87 -3.86 -13.65
C GLY A 431 24.45 -4.40 -13.81
N VAL A 432 23.50 -4.06 -12.92
CA VAL A 432 22.09 -4.38 -13.10
C VAL A 432 21.52 -3.45 -14.17
N LYS A 433 21.07 -4.03 -15.29
CA LYS A 433 20.47 -3.28 -16.39
C LYS A 433 19.08 -2.79 -16.00
N PRO A 434 18.67 -1.58 -16.44
CA PRO A 434 17.29 -1.15 -16.30
C PRO A 434 16.34 -2.14 -17.00
N PRO A 435 15.09 -2.28 -16.53
CA PRO A 435 14.08 -2.99 -17.29
C PRO A 435 13.93 -2.35 -18.66
N ARG A 436 13.49 -3.16 -19.63
CA ARG A 436 13.09 -2.63 -20.92
C ARG A 436 11.81 -1.83 -20.73
N PHE A 437 11.91 -0.53 -20.96
CA PHE A 437 10.75 0.34 -21.04
C PHE A 437 10.25 0.38 -22.47
N SER A 438 8.94 0.18 -22.63
CA SER A 438 8.28 0.30 -23.94
C SER A 438 6.92 0.96 -23.79
N SER A 439 6.45 1.56 -24.87
CA SER A 439 5.05 1.93 -25.00
C SER A 439 4.22 0.66 -24.88
N THR A 440 3.29 0.69 -23.95
CA THR A 440 2.57 -0.50 -23.48
C THR A 440 1.10 -0.20 -23.40
N ASN A 441 0.27 -1.13 -23.88
CA ASN A 441 -1.18 -1.05 -23.73
C ASN A 441 -1.65 -1.97 -22.60
N PHE A 442 -2.40 -1.40 -21.65
CA PHE A 442 -3.04 -2.09 -20.53
C PHE A 442 -4.54 -2.17 -20.83
N ALA A 443 -4.90 -3.15 -21.67
CA ALA A 443 -6.22 -3.22 -22.27
C ALA A 443 -7.36 -3.48 -21.27
N ASN A 444 -7.09 -4.18 -20.17
CA ASN A 444 -8.11 -4.47 -19.17
C ASN A 444 -8.46 -3.21 -18.38
N PHE A 445 -7.46 -2.40 -18.01
CA PHE A 445 -7.69 -1.11 -17.35
C PHE A 445 -8.18 -0.03 -18.32
N GLY A 446 -7.69 -0.04 -19.55
CA GLY A 446 -7.95 1.03 -20.52
C GLY A 446 -6.95 2.18 -20.46
N LEU A 447 -5.67 1.84 -20.29
CA LEU A 447 -4.57 2.82 -20.28
C LEU A 447 -3.53 2.38 -21.29
N CYS A 448 -2.97 3.31 -22.06
CA CYS A 448 -1.73 3.04 -22.78
C CYS A 448 -0.66 4.06 -22.44
N THR A 449 0.60 3.68 -22.63
CA THR A 449 1.73 4.60 -22.54
C THR A 449 2.37 4.76 -23.91
N LEU A 450 2.74 5.99 -24.24
CA LEU A 450 3.59 6.33 -25.37
C LEU A 450 4.87 6.95 -24.80
N ARG A 451 6.03 6.35 -25.06
CA ARG A 451 7.32 6.80 -24.52
C ARG A 451 8.48 6.73 -25.50
N ASN A 452 9.37 7.71 -25.44
CA ASN A 452 10.72 7.62 -25.98
C ASN A 452 11.72 8.13 -24.93
N ASP A 453 12.95 8.44 -25.34
CA ASP A 453 14.01 8.87 -24.41
C ASP A 453 13.71 10.21 -23.72
N ARG A 454 12.80 11.02 -24.26
CA ARG A 454 12.47 12.37 -23.76
C ARG A 454 11.06 12.50 -23.22
N ILE A 455 10.09 11.84 -23.86
CA ILE A 455 8.66 11.99 -23.60
C ILE A 455 8.12 10.68 -23.03
N MET A 456 7.24 10.79 -22.05
CA MET A 456 6.36 9.73 -21.62
C MET A 456 4.96 10.30 -21.38
N LEU A 457 4.00 9.81 -22.15
CA LEU A 457 2.60 10.14 -22.06
C LEU A 457 1.81 8.91 -21.61
N THR A 458 0.83 9.12 -20.73
CA THR A 458 -0.21 8.12 -20.44
C THR A 458 -1.51 8.59 -21.06
N PHE A 459 -2.23 7.69 -21.73
CA PHE A 459 -3.52 7.98 -22.37
C PHE A 459 -4.59 7.06 -21.79
N HIS A 460 -5.56 7.64 -21.11
CA HIS A 460 -6.65 6.95 -20.43
C HIS A 460 -7.86 6.88 -21.36
N TYR A 461 -8.11 5.70 -21.91
CA TYR A 461 -9.25 5.42 -22.77
C TYR A 461 -10.24 4.43 -22.10
N GLY A 462 -10.01 4.12 -20.82
CA GLY A 462 -10.78 3.18 -20.03
C GLY A 462 -12.22 3.60 -19.80
N GLY A 463 -13.02 2.63 -19.39
CA GLY A 463 -14.37 2.90 -18.87
C GLY A 463 -14.29 3.39 -17.42
N PHE A 464 -15.40 3.90 -16.90
CA PHE A 464 -15.52 4.27 -15.51
C PHE A 464 -15.55 3.00 -14.62
N LEU A 465 -14.49 2.79 -13.83
CA LEU A 465 -14.37 1.63 -12.92
C LEU A 465 -14.14 2.09 -11.48
N GLY A 466 -15.04 1.71 -10.57
CA GLY A 466 -14.88 1.94 -9.13
C GLY A 466 -14.60 3.40 -8.77
N HIS A 467 -13.33 3.67 -8.50
CA HIS A 467 -12.74 4.97 -8.15
C HIS A 467 -12.47 5.90 -9.37
N GLY A 468 -12.98 5.53 -10.55
CA GLY A 468 -12.84 6.27 -11.80
C GLY A 468 -13.38 7.70 -11.77
N HIS A 469 -12.88 8.52 -12.68
CA HIS A 469 -13.39 9.87 -12.94
C HIS A 469 -14.12 9.92 -14.30
N PRO A 470 -14.97 10.92 -14.56
CA PRO A 470 -15.52 11.23 -15.89
C PRO A 470 -14.43 11.93 -16.74
N ASP A 471 -13.34 11.22 -17.02
CA ASP A 471 -12.12 11.73 -17.65
C ASP A 471 -11.72 10.92 -18.88
N LYS A 472 -12.71 10.39 -19.61
CA LYS A 472 -12.49 9.62 -20.84
C LYS A 472 -11.61 10.42 -21.81
N LEU A 473 -10.66 9.70 -22.42
CA LEU A 473 -9.64 10.23 -23.33
C LEU A 473 -8.67 11.22 -22.66
N SER A 474 -8.60 11.30 -21.34
CA SER A 474 -7.60 12.12 -20.64
C SER A 474 -6.18 11.63 -20.91
N PHE A 475 -5.21 12.53 -20.72
CA PHE A 475 -3.80 12.17 -20.80
C PHE A 475 -3.00 12.85 -19.69
N THR A 476 -1.80 12.30 -19.45
CA THR A 476 -0.75 12.98 -18.69
C THR A 476 0.52 13.05 -19.52
N LEU A 477 1.35 14.07 -19.31
CA LEU A 477 2.57 14.28 -20.10
C LEU A 477 3.78 14.57 -19.21
N PHE A 478 4.75 13.67 -19.22
CA PHE A 478 6.08 13.88 -18.68
C PHE A 478 7.07 14.09 -19.83
N ALA A 479 7.85 15.17 -19.79
CA ALA A 479 8.89 15.42 -20.77
C ALA A 479 10.10 16.12 -20.16
N ASP A 480 11.30 15.75 -20.61
CA ASP A 480 12.57 16.39 -20.25
C ASP A 480 12.78 16.58 -18.73
N GLY A 481 12.33 15.60 -17.93
CA GLY A 481 12.53 15.57 -16.48
C GLY A 481 11.41 16.20 -15.65
N ALA A 482 10.35 16.72 -16.27
CA ALA A 482 9.22 17.34 -15.58
C ALA A 482 7.87 16.76 -16.01
N LEU A 483 6.92 16.73 -15.06
CA LEU A 483 5.51 16.45 -15.33
C LEU A 483 4.84 17.75 -15.81
N LEU A 484 4.57 17.85 -17.11
CA LEU A 484 4.07 19.06 -17.78
C LEU A 484 2.54 19.15 -17.78
N ALA A 485 1.85 18.02 -18.01
CA ALA A 485 0.40 17.91 -17.92
C ALA A 485 0.06 16.84 -16.87
N PRO A 486 -0.10 17.23 -15.59
CA PRO A 486 -0.45 16.29 -14.54
C PRO A 486 -1.95 15.92 -14.57
N ASP A 487 -2.26 14.80 -13.94
CA ASP A 487 -3.55 14.58 -13.29
C ASP A 487 -3.40 14.87 -11.80
N TYR A 488 -4.48 15.20 -11.10
CA TYR A 488 -4.49 15.63 -9.71
C TYR A 488 -4.97 14.56 -8.73
N GLY A 489 -5.61 13.49 -9.19
CA GLY A 489 -6.25 12.51 -8.33
C GLY A 489 -7.34 13.16 -7.46
N THR A 490 -7.37 12.88 -6.16
CA THR A 490 -8.34 13.46 -5.21
C THR A 490 -7.75 13.88 -3.86
N PRO A 491 -8.38 14.85 -3.17
CA PRO A 491 -8.10 15.13 -1.77
C PRO A 491 -8.76 14.05 -0.87
N GLY A 492 -8.74 14.27 0.45
CA GLY A 492 -9.55 13.44 1.35
C GLY A 492 -11.05 13.61 1.09
N TYR A 493 -11.78 12.48 1.02
CA TYR A 493 -13.23 12.42 0.74
C TYR A 493 -14.14 13.27 1.61
N GLY A 494 -13.71 13.72 2.79
CA GLY A 494 -14.49 14.63 3.61
C GLY A 494 -14.45 16.09 3.16
N SER A 495 -13.59 16.42 2.18
CA SER A 495 -13.41 17.77 1.65
C SER A 495 -14.49 18.14 0.64
N LYS A 496 -15.00 19.37 0.71
CA LYS A 496 -16.00 19.88 -0.24
C LYS A 496 -15.48 20.07 -1.66
N ILE A 497 -14.17 20.26 -1.85
CA ILE A 497 -13.58 20.42 -3.19
C ILE A 497 -13.46 19.09 -3.95
N LEU A 498 -13.71 17.94 -3.29
CA LEU A 498 -13.60 16.61 -3.91
C LEU A 498 -14.30 16.53 -5.27
N HIS A 499 -15.52 17.05 -5.38
CA HIS A 499 -16.32 16.98 -6.60
C HIS A 499 -15.67 17.72 -7.79
N TRP A 500 -14.88 18.76 -7.53
CA TRP A 500 -14.13 19.43 -8.59
C TRP A 500 -12.98 18.55 -9.10
N TYR A 501 -12.23 17.89 -8.20
CA TYR A 501 -11.17 16.96 -8.59
C TYR A 501 -11.71 15.76 -9.40
N GLN A 502 -12.96 15.38 -9.14
CA GLN A 502 -13.66 14.29 -9.84
C GLN A 502 -14.46 14.79 -11.07
N SER A 503 -14.38 16.06 -11.46
CA SER A 503 -15.12 16.59 -12.60
C SER A 503 -14.26 16.54 -13.86
N THR A 504 -14.88 16.53 -15.05
CA THR A 504 -14.16 16.53 -16.34
C THR A 504 -13.26 17.76 -16.47
N ALA A 505 -13.70 18.90 -15.96
CA ALA A 505 -12.97 20.16 -16.00
C ALA A 505 -11.62 20.13 -15.25
N ALA A 506 -11.38 19.17 -14.35
CA ALA A 506 -10.10 19.01 -13.66
C ALA A 506 -9.08 18.15 -14.43
N HIS A 507 -9.46 17.60 -15.60
CA HIS A 507 -8.64 16.65 -16.35
C HIS A 507 -8.19 17.23 -17.69
N ASN A 508 -7.12 16.65 -18.26
CA ASN A 508 -6.62 17.01 -19.59
C ASN A 508 -7.47 16.35 -20.69
N THR A 509 -8.78 16.62 -20.72
CA THR A 509 -9.72 16.14 -21.75
C THR A 509 -10.68 17.25 -22.17
N VAL A 510 -11.53 16.97 -23.16
CA VAL A 510 -12.52 17.94 -23.65
C VAL A 510 -13.78 17.86 -22.79
N ALA A 511 -14.27 19.04 -22.39
CA ALA A 511 -15.60 19.22 -21.83
C ALA A 511 -16.50 19.86 -22.89
N VAL A 512 -17.72 19.35 -23.06
CA VAL A 512 -18.72 19.84 -24.01
C VAL A 512 -19.86 20.50 -23.23
N ASP A 513 -20.29 21.69 -23.66
CA ASP A 513 -21.33 22.52 -23.04
C ASP A 513 -21.06 22.85 -21.56
N GLY A 514 -19.77 22.84 -21.16
CA GLY A 514 -19.34 22.99 -19.77
C GLY A 514 -19.80 21.86 -18.84
N ALA A 515 -20.27 20.73 -19.39
CA ALA A 515 -20.79 19.60 -18.64
C ALA A 515 -19.72 18.52 -18.36
N ASP A 516 -19.88 17.81 -17.25
CA ASP A 516 -19.12 16.59 -16.99
C ASP A 516 -19.53 15.48 -17.96
N GLN A 517 -18.55 14.69 -18.38
CA GLN A 517 -18.78 13.47 -19.15
C GLN A 517 -19.66 12.49 -18.36
N ALA A 518 -20.52 11.77 -19.07
CA ALA A 518 -21.19 10.60 -18.52
C ALA A 518 -20.16 9.49 -18.19
N ARG A 519 -20.55 8.58 -17.29
CA ARG A 519 -19.72 7.43 -16.91
C ARG A 519 -19.66 6.42 -18.07
N SER A 520 -18.61 6.55 -18.88
CA SER A 520 -18.36 5.69 -20.05
C SER A 520 -18.22 4.22 -19.67
N ARG A 521 -18.76 3.33 -20.50
CA ARG A 521 -18.53 1.88 -20.44
C ARG A 521 -17.62 1.39 -21.56
N GLU A 522 -17.35 2.24 -22.55
CA GLU A 522 -16.44 1.91 -23.63
C GLU A 522 -15.02 1.67 -23.08
N ASN A 523 -14.26 0.81 -23.73
CA ASN A 523 -12.87 0.53 -23.35
C ASN A 523 -12.03 0.17 -24.58
N ASN A 524 -12.33 0.80 -25.71
CA ASN A 524 -11.74 0.46 -26.99
C ASN A 524 -10.59 1.42 -27.31
N LEU A 525 -9.50 0.86 -27.81
CA LEU A 525 -8.38 1.58 -28.39
C LEU A 525 -8.38 1.27 -29.89
N ASP A 526 -8.71 2.26 -30.71
CA ASP A 526 -8.88 2.09 -32.16
C ASP A 526 -7.56 1.77 -32.85
N ALA A 527 -6.48 2.38 -32.38
CA ALA A 527 -5.15 2.18 -32.91
C ALA A 527 -4.08 2.32 -31.83
N PHE A 528 -3.06 1.45 -31.89
CA PHE A 528 -1.87 1.55 -31.06
C PHE A 528 -0.63 1.13 -31.85
N LEU A 529 0.30 2.06 -32.04
CA LEU A 529 1.56 1.83 -32.76
C LEU A 529 2.73 2.21 -31.85
N SER A 530 3.62 1.24 -31.60
CA SER A 530 4.83 1.41 -30.81
C SER A 530 6.06 1.26 -31.70
N GLY A 531 6.47 2.35 -32.34
CA GLY A 531 7.62 2.41 -33.23
C GLY A 531 8.86 3.03 -32.58
N LYS A 532 10.02 2.87 -33.24
CA LYS A 532 11.28 3.53 -32.83
C LYS A 532 11.29 5.03 -33.13
N VAL A 533 10.59 5.45 -34.18
CA VAL A 533 10.58 6.85 -34.66
C VAL A 533 9.34 7.58 -34.17
N ALA A 534 8.18 6.96 -34.34
CA ALA A 534 6.89 7.52 -34.00
C ALA A 534 6.08 6.51 -33.20
N GLN A 535 5.20 7.03 -32.37
CA GLN A 535 4.27 6.27 -31.56
C GLN A 535 2.92 6.92 -31.60
N TYR A 536 1.88 6.10 -31.65
CA TYR A 536 0.55 6.58 -31.93
C TYR A 536 -0.47 5.80 -31.11
N ALA A 537 -1.44 6.51 -30.56
CA ALA A 537 -2.63 5.94 -29.97
C ALA A 537 -3.86 6.73 -30.43
N GLN A 538 -4.96 6.04 -30.69
CA GLN A 538 -6.25 6.67 -30.96
C GLN A 538 -7.34 5.91 -30.23
N ALA A 539 -8.27 6.63 -29.63
CA ALA A 539 -9.51 6.09 -29.12
C ALA A 539 -10.67 7.05 -29.40
N THR A 540 -11.86 6.47 -29.58
CA THR A 540 -13.13 7.18 -29.71
C THR A 540 -13.99 6.91 -28.48
N ALA A 541 -14.65 7.97 -28.01
CA ALA A 541 -15.73 7.94 -27.04
C ALA A 541 -17.05 8.35 -27.71
N THR A 542 -18.10 7.54 -27.58
CA THR A 542 -19.45 7.88 -28.10
C THR A 542 -20.54 7.95 -27.04
N ASP A 543 -20.21 7.58 -25.80
CA ASP A 543 -21.17 7.46 -24.70
C ASP A 543 -20.98 8.50 -23.59
N VAL A 544 -20.08 9.47 -23.78
CA VAL A 544 -19.74 10.49 -22.78
C VAL A 544 -20.60 11.75 -22.85
N TYR A 545 -21.13 12.09 -24.03
CA TYR A 545 -22.00 13.23 -24.26
C TYR A 545 -23.11 12.84 -25.25
N PRO A 546 -24.38 13.22 -25.02
CA PRO A 546 -25.46 12.90 -25.94
C PRO A 546 -25.22 13.50 -27.34
N GLY A 547 -25.25 12.66 -28.39
CA GLY A 547 -25.13 13.10 -29.77
C GLY A 547 -23.71 13.48 -30.22
N VAL A 548 -22.72 13.43 -29.33
CA VAL A 548 -21.34 13.84 -29.64
C VAL A 548 -20.43 12.62 -29.70
N LYS A 549 -19.74 12.46 -30.82
CA LYS A 549 -18.62 11.52 -30.98
C LYS A 549 -17.31 12.27 -30.78
N HIS A 550 -16.53 11.87 -29.78
CA HIS A 550 -15.20 12.44 -29.51
C HIS A 550 -14.12 11.42 -29.86
N THR A 551 -13.25 11.73 -30.82
CA THR A 551 -12.07 10.93 -31.14
C THR A 551 -10.82 11.70 -30.77
N ARG A 552 -9.92 11.07 -30.00
CA ARG A 552 -8.60 11.64 -29.69
C ARG A 552 -7.51 10.78 -30.27
N ALA A 553 -6.62 11.40 -31.03
CA ALA A 553 -5.40 10.81 -31.55
C ALA A 553 -4.17 11.49 -30.93
N ILE A 554 -3.20 10.69 -30.49
CA ILE A 554 -1.95 11.15 -29.88
C ILE A 554 -0.77 10.60 -30.67
N LEU A 555 0.12 11.48 -31.11
CA LEU A 555 1.35 11.14 -31.82
C LEU A 555 2.56 11.66 -31.05
N VAL A 556 3.45 10.75 -30.65
CA VAL A 556 4.78 11.07 -30.10
C VAL A 556 5.83 10.80 -31.16
N ILE A 557 6.59 11.82 -31.56
CA ILE A 557 7.65 11.72 -32.56
C ILE A 557 8.83 12.64 -32.20
N GLY A 558 10.03 12.06 -32.07
CA GLY A 558 11.20 12.81 -31.61
C GLY A 558 10.97 13.51 -30.27
N GLY A 559 11.17 14.83 -30.21
CA GLY A 559 10.90 15.64 -29.03
C GLY A 559 9.51 16.30 -28.99
N ALA A 560 8.57 15.87 -29.84
CA ALA A 560 7.25 16.47 -29.96
C ALA A 560 6.12 15.48 -29.62
N CYS A 561 5.02 16.03 -29.09
CA CYS A 561 3.77 15.33 -28.85
C CYS A 561 2.65 16.14 -29.50
N PHE A 562 1.85 15.50 -30.35
CA PHE A 562 0.66 16.08 -30.98
C PHE A 562 -0.58 15.40 -30.41
N ILE A 563 -1.56 16.21 -30.03
CA ILE A 563 -2.85 15.76 -29.52
C ILE A 563 -3.89 16.37 -30.45
N VAL A 564 -4.68 15.52 -31.08
CA VAL A 564 -5.69 15.91 -32.06
C VAL A 564 -7.03 15.40 -31.55
N ASP A 565 -7.94 16.32 -31.30
CA ASP A 565 -9.32 16.05 -30.94
C ASP A 565 -10.21 16.32 -32.15
N ASP A 566 -11.02 15.32 -32.50
CA ASP A 566 -12.05 15.39 -33.54
C ASP A 566 -13.40 15.13 -32.87
N LEU A 567 -14.23 16.17 -32.80
CA LEU A 567 -15.57 16.11 -32.22
C LEU A 567 -16.61 16.30 -33.32
N VAL A 568 -17.53 15.34 -33.43
CA VAL A 568 -18.60 15.34 -34.43
C VAL A 568 -19.95 15.29 -33.72
N SER A 569 -20.83 16.24 -34.05
CA SER A 569 -22.22 16.29 -33.58
C SER A 569 -23.12 16.84 -34.71
N ASP A 570 -24.39 16.44 -34.68
CA ASP A 570 -25.43 16.98 -35.57
C ASP A 570 -25.95 18.36 -35.10
N GLU A 571 -25.72 18.69 -33.83
CA GLU A 571 -26.13 19.95 -33.20
C GLU A 571 -24.89 20.79 -32.80
N PRO A 572 -24.99 22.13 -32.74
CA PRO A 572 -23.92 22.98 -32.22
C PRO A 572 -23.76 22.81 -30.71
N HIS A 573 -22.51 22.82 -30.25
CA HIS A 573 -22.12 22.72 -28.83
C HIS A 573 -21.02 23.73 -28.50
N ASP A 574 -20.95 24.13 -27.23
CA ASP A 574 -19.91 25.00 -26.68
C ASP A 574 -18.68 24.23 -26.14
#